data_AF-A0A803PYA9-F1
#
_entry.id   AF-A0A803PYA9-F1
#
_cell.length_a   1.000
_cell.length_b   1.000
_cell.length_c   1.000
_cell.angle_alpha   90.00
_cell.angle_beta   90.00
_cell.angle_gamma   90.00
#
_symmetry.space_group_name_H-M   'P 1'
#
loop_
_entity.id
_entity.type
_entity.pdbx_description
1 polymer ?
#
loop_
_entity_poly.entity_id
_entity_poly.type
_entity_poly.pdbx_seq_one_letter_code
_entity_poly.pdbx_strand_id
1 'polypeptide(L)'
;MASHIVGYPRMGPKRELKFALESFWDGKSSSDDLQKVAADLRVSIWKQMADAGIKYIPSNTFSYYDQVLDTTAMLGAVPLRYGWNGGEIGFDVYFSMARGNATVPAMEMTKWFDTN
;
A
#
# COMPACT_ATOMS: atom_id res chain seq x y z
N MET A 1 -10.14 -5.19 -30.95
CA MET A 1 -9.36 -4.19 -30.19
C MET A 1 -9.27 -4.68 -28.74
N ALA A 2 -8.16 -4.44 -28.03
CA ALA A 2 -7.97 -4.86 -26.64
C ALA A 2 -8.05 -3.66 -25.68
N SER A 3 -8.53 -3.88 -24.46
CA SER A 3 -8.66 -2.88 -23.40
C SER A 3 -7.61 -3.06 -22.30
N HIS A 4 -7.15 -1.95 -21.70
CA HIS A 4 -6.10 -1.92 -20.67
C HIS A 4 -6.33 -0.77 -19.69
N ILE A 5 -5.94 -0.97 -18.43
CA ILE A 5 -5.95 0.04 -17.37
C ILE A 5 -4.54 0.08 -16.73
N VAL A 6 -3.92 1.26 -16.67
CA VAL A 6 -2.57 1.46 -16.09
C VAL A 6 -2.51 1.34 -14.57
N GLY A 7 -3.62 1.62 -13.89
CA GLY A 7 -3.69 1.77 -12.44
C GLY A 7 -5.13 1.87 -11.95
N TYR A 8 -5.37 1.60 -10.66
CA TYR A 8 -6.71 1.69 -10.08
C TYR A 8 -6.67 2.25 -8.65
N PRO A 9 -7.64 3.08 -8.22
CA PRO A 9 -7.72 3.57 -6.85
C PRO A 9 -7.79 2.44 -5.83
N ARG A 10 -6.98 2.54 -4.77
CA ARG A 10 -6.81 1.48 -3.75
C ARG A 10 -7.59 1.69 -2.46
N MET A 11 -8.18 2.88 -2.27
CA MET A 11 -8.85 3.23 -1.01
C MET A 11 -10.17 2.50 -0.77
N GLY A 12 -10.76 1.95 -1.83
CA GLY A 12 -12.10 1.35 -1.81
C GLY A 12 -13.23 2.39 -1.97
N PRO A 13 -14.43 1.97 -2.41
CA PRO A 13 -15.54 2.88 -2.70
C PRO A 13 -16.01 3.71 -1.50
N LYS A 14 -15.83 3.19 -0.28
CA LYS A 14 -16.19 3.88 0.98
C LYS A 14 -14.98 4.16 1.87
N ARG A 15 -13.77 4.19 1.28
CA ARG A 15 -12.49 4.40 1.98
C ARG A 15 -12.18 3.31 3.01
N GLU A 16 -12.57 2.08 2.72
CA GLU A 16 -12.36 0.90 3.55
C GLU A 16 -10.88 0.77 3.97
N LEU A 17 -9.93 0.99 3.05
CA LEU A 17 -8.50 0.91 3.36
C LEU A 17 -8.05 2.03 4.31
N LYS A 18 -8.64 3.22 4.23
CA LYS A 18 -8.31 4.35 5.13
C LYS A 18 -8.57 3.94 6.58
N PHE A 19 -9.78 3.47 6.84
CA PHE A 19 -10.21 3.14 8.19
C PHE A 19 -9.52 1.89 8.72
N ALA A 20 -9.22 0.91 7.87
CA ALA A 20 -8.41 -0.25 8.25
C ALA A 20 -6.98 0.14 8.64
N LEU A 21 -6.34 1.04 7.88
CA LEU A 21 -5.00 1.55 8.20
C LEU A 21 -5.01 2.35 9.51
N GLU A 22 -5.95 3.27 9.68
CA GLU A 22 -6.09 4.06 10.92
C GLU A 22 -6.33 3.16 12.14
N SER A 23 -7.23 2.18 12.03
CA SER A 23 -7.49 1.19 13.08
C SER A 23 -6.23 0.38 13.42
N PHE A 24 -5.47 -0.05 12.43
CA PHE A 24 -4.21 -0.79 12.63
C PHE A 24 -3.17 0.09 13.33
N TRP A 25 -2.98 1.34 12.89
CA TRP A 25 -2.03 2.26 13.50
C TRP A 25 -2.40 2.68 14.92
N ASP A 26 -3.69 2.73 15.23
CA ASP A 26 -4.20 2.98 16.58
C ASP A 26 -4.13 1.73 17.49
N GLY A 27 -3.66 0.59 16.98
CA GLY A 27 -3.60 -0.68 17.72
C GLY A 27 -4.97 -1.30 18.00
N LYS A 28 -6.02 -0.87 17.30
CA LYS A 28 -7.41 -1.33 17.47
C LYS A 28 -7.72 -2.59 16.66
N SER A 29 -6.86 -2.97 15.71
CA SER A 29 -6.99 -4.15 14.86
C SER A 29 -5.64 -4.77 14.56
N SER A 30 -5.62 -6.07 14.25
CA SER A 30 -4.41 -6.83 13.95
C SER A 30 -3.88 -6.60 12.53
N SER A 31 -2.65 -7.06 12.26
CA SER A 31 -2.10 -7.11 10.90
C SER A 31 -2.92 -8.02 9.98
N ASP A 32 -3.54 -9.06 10.52
CA ASP A 32 -4.36 -10.00 9.77
C ASP A 32 -5.68 -9.36 9.35
N ASP A 33 -6.28 -8.54 10.23
CA ASP A 33 -7.48 -7.75 9.89
C ASP A 33 -7.19 -6.76 8.76
N LEU A 34 -6.06 -6.05 8.82
CA LEU A 34 -5.63 -5.13 7.75
C LEU A 34 -5.37 -5.88 6.44
N GLN A 35 -4.70 -7.03 6.50
CA GLN A 35 -4.44 -7.86 5.31
C GLN A 35 -5.73 -8.40 4.69
N LYS A 36 -6.71 -8.77 5.52
CA LYS A 36 -8.02 -9.24 5.06
C LYS A 36 -8.75 -8.14 4.27
N VAL A 37 -8.89 -6.94 4.84
CA VAL A 37 -9.51 -5.80 4.14
C VAL A 37 -8.80 -5.50 2.83
N ALA A 38 -7.46 -5.50 2.83
CA ALA A 38 -6.65 -5.26 1.65
C ALA A 38 -6.84 -6.34 0.57
N ALA A 39 -6.91 -7.62 0.96
CA ALA A 39 -7.15 -8.73 0.06
C ALA A 39 -8.55 -8.66 -0.57
N ASP A 40 -9.58 -8.40 0.23
CA ASP A 40 -10.96 -8.26 -0.23
C ASP A 40 -11.11 -7.09 -1.23
N LEU A 41 -10.45 -5.96 -0.96
CA LEU A 41 -10.39 -4.83 -1.90
C LEU A 41 -9.74 -5.22 -3.23
N ARG A 42 -8.56 -5.87 -3.21
CA ARG A 42 -7.90 -6.30 -4.45
C ARG A 42 -8.76 -7.28 -5.25
N VAL A 43 -9.38 -8.25 -4.58
CA VAL A 43 -10.27 -9.24 -5.22
C VAL A 43 -11.47 -8.56 -5.86
N SER A 44 -12.14 -7.64 -5.15
CA SER A 44 -13.29 -6.93 -5.70
C SER A 44 -12.92 -6.07 -6.92
N ILE A 45 -11.78 -5.37 -6.87
CA ILE A 45 -11.26 -4.55 -7.98
C ILE A 45 -10.96 -5.43 -9.22
N TRP A 46 -10.29 -6.56 -9.04
CA TRP A 46 -9.98 -7.46 -10.15
C TRP A 46 -11.23 -8.08 -10.76
N LYS A 47 -12.20 -8.51 -9.94
CA LYS A 47 -13.49 -9.01 -10.43
C LYS A 47 -14.24 -7.94 -11.22
N GLN A 48 -14.31 -6.72 -10.69
CA GLN A 48 -14.96 -5.60 -11.37
C GLN A 48 -14.36 -5.34 -12.76
N MET A 49 -13.02 -5.32 -12.88
CA MET A 49 -12.36 -5.11 -14.17
C MET A 49 -12.57 -6.30 -15.12
N ALA A 50 -12.56 -7.53 -14.60
CA ALA A 50 -12.83 -8.73 -15.39
C ALA A 50 -14.27 -8.74 -15.93
N ASP A 51 -15.25 -8.42 -15.08
CA ASP A 51 -16.67 -8.36 -15.44
C ASP A 51 -16.94 -7.26 -16.48
N ALA A 52 -16.15 -6.17 -16.45
CA ALA A 52 -16.18 -5.11 -17.47
C ALA A 52 -15.49 -5.50 -18.80
N GLY A 53 -14.93 -6.71 -18.91
CA GLY A 53 -14.26 -7.18 -20.13
C GLY A 53 -12.89 -6.54 -20.38
N ILE A 54 -12.20 -6.05 -19.34
CA ILE A 54 -10.85 -5.51 -19.47
C ILE A 54 -9.86 -6.65 -19.79
N LYS A 55 -9.18 -6.56 -20.94
CA LYS A 55 -8.24 -7.61 -21.38
C LYS A 55 -6.96 -7.64 -20.54
N TYR A 56 -6.39 -6.46 -20.27
CA TYR A 56 -5.16 -6.33 -19.49
C TYR A 56 -5.46 -5.65 -18.15
N ILE A 57 -5.66 -6.49 -17.13
CA ILE A 57 -5.97 -6.08 -15.76
C ILE A 57 -4.66 -5.89 -14.99
N PRO A 58 -4.42 -4.73 -14.37
CA PRO A 58 -3.17 -4.48 -13.67
C PRO A 58 -3.11 -5.22 -12.32
N SER A 59 -1.90 -5.61 -11.94
CA SER A 59 -1.54 -6.07 -10.61
C SER A 59 -0.48 -5.14 -10.01
N ASN A 60 -0.27 -5.23 -8.70
CA ASN A 60 0.68 -4.38 -7.96
C ASN A 60 0.39 -2.86 -8.02
N THR A 61 -0.82 -2.46 -8.37
CA THR A 61 -1.30 -1.06 -8.25
C THR A 61 -1.81 -0.74 -6.85
N PHE A 62 -2.15 -1.80 -6.09
CA PHE A 62 -2.48 -1.70 -4.67
C PHE A 62 -1.22 -1.43 -3.86
N SER A 63 -1.34 -0.60 -2.84
CA SER A 63 -0.30 -0.28 -1.86
C SER A 63 -0.95 0.03 -0.51
N TYR A 64 -0.24 -0.26 0.58
CA TYR A 64 -0.69 0.14 1.92
C TYR A 64 -0.41 1.61 2.22
N TYR A 65 0.52 2.25 1.50
CA TYR A 65 0.84 3.66 1.70
C TYR A 65 1.19 4.38 0.40
N ASP A 66 2.26 3.97 -0.26
CA ASP A 66 2.78 4.58 -1.50
C ASP A 66 3.56 3.58 -2.37
N GLN A 67 3.40 3.67 -3.70
CA GLN A 67 4.01 2.74 -4.66
C GLN A 67 5.54 2.92 -4.84
N VAL A 68 6.08 4.12 -4.58
CA VAL A 68 7.53 4.35 -4.58
C VAL A 68 8.12 3.76 -3.30
N LEU A 69 7.41 3.89 -2.18
CA LEU A 69 7.79 3.21 -0.94
C LEU A 69 7.73 1.68 -1.09
N ASP A 70 6.75 1.14 -1.81
CA ASP A 70 6.70 -0.30 -2.13
C ASP A 70 7.93 -0.75 -2.91
N THR A 71 8.38 0.05 -3.88
CA THR A 71 9.60 -0.23 -4.64
C THR A 71 10.84 -0.14 -3.76
N THR A 72 10.88 0.81 -2.82
CA THR A 72 11.94 0.93 -1.80
C THR A 72 12.02 -0.34 -0.95
N ALA A 73 10.86 -0.86 -0.52
CA ALA A 73 10.78 -2.10 0.24
C ALA A 73 11.21 -3.32 -0.59
N MET A 74 10.75 -3.43 -1.84
CA MET A 74 11.14 -4.51 -2.77
C MET A 74 12.66 -4.61 -2.93
N LEU A 75 13.36 -3.48 -2.95
CA LEU A 75 14.81 -3.41 -3.11
C LEU A 75 15.59 -3.50 -1.80
N GLY A 76 14.91 -3.54 -0.65
CA GLY A 76 15.57 -3.47 0.65
C GLY A 76 16.30 -2.13 0.89
N ALA A 77 15.88 -1.05 0.23
CA ALA A 77 16.52 0.27 0.32
C ALA A 77 16.09 1.03 1.58
N VAL A 78 16.09 0.36 2.74
CA VAL A 78 15.65 0.92 4.03
C VAL A 78 16.75 1.80 4.63
N PRO A 79 16.46 3.07 4.99
CA PRO A 79 17.44 3.91 5.66
C PRO A 79 17.92 3.33 7.01
N LEU A 80 19.23 3.42 7.28
CA LEU A 80 19.88 2.84 8.47
C LEU A 80 19.23 3.24 9.81
N ARG A 81 18.64 4.44 9.89
CA ARG A 81 17.96 4.95 11.10
C ARG A 81 16.77 4.09 11.54
N TYR A 82 16.22 3.26 10.67
CA TYR A 82 15.14 2.33 11.01
C TYR A 82 15.64 0.98 11.56
N GLY A 83 16.95 0.76 11.64
CA GLY A 83 17.55 -0.40 12.30
C GLY A 83 17.21 -1.76 11.66
N TRP A 84 16.77 -1.78 10.41
CA TRP A 84 16.48 -3.01 9.68
C TRP A 84 17.78 -3.69 9.23
N ASN A 85 17.94 -4.98 9.58
CA ASN A 85 19.17 -5.75 9.36
C ASN A 85 19.02 -6.84 8.28
N GLY A 86 18.05 -6.68 7.37
CA GLY A 86 17.73 -7.65 6.31
C GLY A 86 16.55 -8.58 6.64
N GLY A 87 16.21 -9.45 5.69
CA GLY A 87 15.03 -10.34 5.77
C GLY A 87 13.83 -9.80 4.98
N GLU A 88 12.65 -10.37 5.19
CA GLU A 88 11.42 -9.84 4.57
C GLU A 88 10.97 -8.56 5.30
N ILE A 89 10.57 -7.52 4.57
CA ILE A 89 10.09 -6.27 5.16
C ILE A 89 8.62 -6.42 5.55
N GLY A 90 8.36 -6.45 6.85
CA GLY A 90 7.00 -6.43 7.41
C GLY A 90 6.44 -5.01 7.60
N PHE A 91 5.20 -4.94 8.11
CA PHE A 91 4.48 -3.69 8.36
C PHE A 91 5.19 -2.74 9.31
N ASP A 92 5.93 -3.23 10.31
CA ASP A 92 6.63 -2.37 11.27
C ASP A 92 7.66 -1.49 10.57
N VAL A 93 8.53 -2.08 9.76
CA VAL A 93 9.57 -1.35 9.01
C VAL A 93 8.93 -0.51 7.92
N TYR A 94 7.97 -1.07 7.18
CA TYR A 94 7.28 -0.37 6.10
C TYR A 94 6.58 0.91 6.58
N PHE A 95 5.78 0.83 7.65
CA PHE A 95 5.09 2.00 8.19
C PHE A 95 6.01 2.92 8.98
N SER A 96 7.10 2.42 9.57
CA SER A 96 8.12 3.28 10.15
C SER A 96 8.79 4.15 9.10
N MET A 97 9.03 3.66 7.88
CA MET A 97 9.50 4.49 6.77
C MET A 97 8.43 5.51 6.35
N ALA A 98 7.19 5.08 6.22
CA ALA A 98 6.09 5.92 5.75
C ALA A 98 5.73 7.08 6.70
N ARG A 99 5.71 6.82 8.01
CA ARG A 99 5.13 7.75 9.01
C ARG A 99 6.01 7.99 10.24
N GLY A 100 7.19 7.37 10.29
CA GLY A 100 8.04 7.41 11.48
C GLY A 100 7.46 6.58 12.62
N ASN A 101 8.10 6.70 13.77
CA ASN A 101 7.68 6.12 15.04
C ASN A 101 8.05 7.07 16.18
N ALA A 102 7.96 6.62 17.44
CA ALA A 102 8.20 7.46 18.62
C ALA A 102 9.63 8.04 18.71
N THR A 103 10.62 7.42 18.05
CA THR A 103 12.04 7.79 18.15
C THR A 103 12.70 8.13 16.82
N VAL A 104 12.11 7.74 15.69
CA VAL A 104 12.69 7.91 14.35
C VAL A 104 11.70 8.66 13.44
N PRO A 105 12.12 9.74 12.76
CA PRO A 105 11.26 10.47 11.83
C PRO A 105 10.93 9.64 10.58
N ALA A 106 9.81 9.99 9.93
CA ALA A 106 9.42 9.44 8.64
C ALA A 106 10.42 9.78 7.52
N MET A 107 10.32 9.10 6.38
CA MET A 107 10.90 9.57 5.13
C MET A 107 10.14 10.81 4.64
N GLU A 108 10.83 11.67 3.90
CA GLU A 108 10.19 12.82 3.26
C GLU A 108 9.12 12.37 2.26
N MET A 109 7.99 13.08 2.23
CA MET A 109 7.02 12.98 1.16
C MET A 109 7.08 14.24 0.30
N THR A 110 6.99 14.06 -1.01
CA THR A 110 6.95 15.16 -1.97
C THR A 110 5.86 14.92 -2.99
N LYS A 111 5.50 15.98 -3.72
CA LYS A 111 4.45 15.94 -4.73
C LYS A 111 4.82 14.94 -5.84
N TRP A 112 3.87 14.09 -6.23
CA TRP A 112 4.06 13.17 -7.35
C TRP A 112 3.80 13.91 -8.68
N PHE A 113 4.88 14.29 -9.37
CA PHE A 113 4.81 15.13 -10.56
C PHE A 113 3.97 16.40 -10.29
N ASP A 114 2.93 16.63 -11.10
CA ASP A 114 1.99 17.73 -10.98
C ASP A 114 0.64 17.32 -10.34
N THR A 115 0.49 16.08 -9.86
CA THR A 115 -0.73 15.56 -9.19
C THR A 115 -0.85 16.00 -7.72
N ASN A 116 -2.04 15.97 -7.14
CA ASN A 116 -2.30 16.37 -5.73
C ASN A 116 -2.04 15.25 -4.72
#